data_AF-A0A6M3K3A4-F1
#
_entry.id   AF-A0A6M3K3A4-F1
#
_cell.length_a   1.000
_cell.length_b   1.000
_cell.length_c   1.000
_cell.angle_alpha   90.00
_cell.angle_beta   90.00
_cell.angle_gamma   90.00
#
_symmetry.space_group_name_H-M   'P 1'
#
loop_
_entity.id
_entity.type
_entity.pdbx_description
1 polymer ?
#
loop_
_entity_poly.entity_id
_entity_poly.type
_entity_poly.pdbx_seq_one_letter_code
_entity_poly.pdbx_strand_id
1 'polypeptide(L)'
;MPEQQAIYGDDIDAERARQDKVSGEKEALLSWAYKECFGTPAGQLVFRDIMEQCHVFASIYTKSADIYYREGRRSVGLYLMHRRELSYEEVIEELRDLQYAKEPDLLKKKYGG
;
A
#
# COMPACT_ATOMS: atom_id res chain seq x y z
N MET A 1 -34.21 -29.26 29.42
CA MET A 1 -33.64 -29.80 28.16
C MET A 1 -32.51 -28.89 27.69
N PRO A 2 -31.24 -29.09 28.13
CA PRO A 2 -30.13 -28.17 27.87
C PRO A 2 -29.02 -28.79 26.98
N GLU A 3 -29.34 -29.33 25.81
CA GLU A 3 -28.35 -30.09 25.00
C GLU A 3 -28.19 -29.66 23.53
N GLN A 4 -28.79 -28.53 23.11
CA GLN A 4 -28.73 -28.11 21.70
C GLN A 4 -27.81 -26.93 21.39
N GLN A 5 -27.18 -26.31 22.40
CA GLN A 5 -26.37 -25.09 22.18
C GLN A 5 -24.86 -25.32 22.06
N ALA A 6 -24.34 -26.50 22.40
CA ALA A 6 -22.89 -26.76 22.40
C ALA A 6 -22.31 -27.24 21.05
N ILE A 7 -23.15 -27.75 20.14
CA ILE A 7 -22.67 -28.42 18.92
C ILE A 7 -22.36 -27.44 17.77
N TYR A 8 -22.84 -26.19 17.83
CA TYR A 8 -22.69 -25.21 16.73
C TYR A 8 -21.60 -24.15 16.93
N GLY A 9 -21.04 -24.01 18.13
CA GLY A 9 -20.05 -22.97 18.45
C GLY A 9 -18.64 -23.29 17.95
N ASP A 10 -18.17 -24.52 18.24
CA ASP A 10 -16.81 -24.95 17.92
C ASP A 10 -16.53 -25.03 16.41
N ASP A 11 -17.53 -25.39 15.60
CA ASP A 11 -17.39 -25.48 14.13
C ASP A 11 -17.30 -24.09 13.47
N ILE A 12 -17.98 -23.07 14.02
CA ILE A 12 -17.92 -21.69 13.50
C ILE A 12 -16.57 -21.06 13.82
N ASP A 13 -16.07 -21.27 15.04
CA ASP A 13 -14.78 -20.71 15.46
C ASP A 13 -13.61 -21.40 14.76
N ALA A 14 -13.70 -22.72 14.52
CA ALA A 14 -12.71 -23.45 13.72
C ALA A 14 -12.69 -22.99 12.25
N GLU A 15 -13.85 -22.71 11.66
CA GLU A 15 -13.93 -22.23 10.27
C GLU A 15 -13.43 -20.78 10.15
N ARG A 16 -13.73 -19.91 11.13
CA ARG A 16 -13.13 -18.57 11.21
C ARG A 16 -11.62 -18.61 11.34
N ALA A 17 -11.08 -19.47 12.22
CA ALA A 17 -9.64 -19.63 12.38
C ALA A 17 -8.96 -20.12 11.08
N ARG A 18 -9.62 -21.00 10.32
CA ARG A 18 -9.14 -21.42 8.99
C ARG A 18 -9.17 -20.27 7.99
N GLN A 19 -10.25 -19.50 7.95
CA GLN A 19 -10.36 -18.33 7.06
C GLN A 19 -9.32 -17.27 7.39
N ASP A 20 -9.09 -16.98 8.67
CA ASP A 20 -8.08 -16.03 9.13
C ASP A 20 -6.66 -16.51 8.79
N LYS A 21 -6.40 -17.81 8.93
CA LYS A 21 -5.11 -18.41 8.52
C LYS A 21 -4.87 -18.30 7.02
N VAL A 22 -5.86 -18.68 6.20
CA VAL A 22 -5.77 -18.59 4.73
C VAL A 22 -5.64 -17.13 4.29
N SER A 23 -6.35 -16.23 4.96
CA SER A 23 -6.22 -14.79 4.76
C SER A 23 -4.80 -14.33 5.07
N GLY A 24 -4.24 -14.70 6.22
CA GLY A 24 -2.87 -14.34 6.61
C GLY A 24 -1.80 -14.84 5.63
N GLU A 25 -1.90 -16.07 5.15
CA GLU A 25 -0.98 -16.64 4.15
C GLU A 25 -1.07 -15.88 2.81
N LYS A 26 -2.29 -15.54 2.37
CA LYS A 26 -2.52 -14.72 1.17
C LYS A 26 -1.93 -13.31 1.33
N GLU A 27 -2.13 -12.68 2.48
CA GLU A 27 -1.63 -11.33 2.76
C GLU A 27 -0.11 -11.29 2.76
N ALA A 28 0.55 -12.31 3.32
CA ALA A 28 2.01 -12.46 3.29
C ALA A 28 2.53 -12.65 1.85
N LEU A 29 1.85 -13.48 1.04
CA LEU A 29 2.23 -13.70 -0.35
C LEU A 29 2.10 -12.40 -1.18
N LEU A 30 1.03 -11.64 -0.95
CA LEU A 30 0.85 -10.34 -1.60
C LEU A 30 1.95 -9.35 -1.19
N SER A 31 2.25 -9.23 0.11
CA SER A 31 3.34 -8.37 0.60
C SER A 31 4.68 -8.71 -0.10
N TRP A 32 5.03 -10.00 -0.14
CA TRP A 32 6.22 -10.47 -0.87
C TRP A 32 6.18 -10.08 -2.36
N ALA A 33 5.08 -10.33 -3.06
CA ALA A 33 4.97 -10.04 -4.49
C ALA A 33 5.08 -8.52 -4.79
N TYR A 34 4.52 -7.68 -3.93
CA TYR A 34 4.65 -6.22 -4.05
C TYR A 34 6.10 -5.76 -3.84
N LYS A 35 6.80 -6.33 -2.86
CA LYS A 35 8.21 -6.04 -2.60
C LYS A 35 9.10 -6.45 -3.77
N GLU A 36 8.89 -7.62 -4.35
CA GLU A 36 9.63 -8.09 -5.53
C GLU A 36 9.37 -7.20 -6.75
N CYS A 37 8.10 -6.90 -7.03
CA CYS A 37 7.71 -6.10 -8.20
C CYS A 37 8.30 -4.69 -8.15
N PHE A 38 8.14 -4.01 -7.00
CA PHE A 38 8.59 -2.63 -6.81
C PHE A 38 10.03 -2.52 -6.27
N GLY A 39 10.72 -3.64 -6.04
CA GLY A 39 12.13 -3.68 -5.65
C GLY A 39 13.09 -3.46 -6.82
N THR A 40 12.61 -3.65 -8.05
CA THR A 40 13.40 -3.41 -9.27
C THR A 40 13.51 -1.92 -9.61
N PRO A 41 14.55 -1.44 -10.33
CA PRO A 41 14.65 -0.03 -10.72
C PRO A 41 13.45 0.47 -11.54
N ALA A 42 12.95 -0.33 -12.47
CA ALA A 42 11.75 -0.02 -13.25
C ALA A 42 10.49 -0.02 -12.37
N GLY A 43 10.38 -0.99 -11.45
CA GLY A 43 9.32 -1.05 -10.46
C GLY A 43 9.28 0.19 -9.56
N GLN A 44 10.43 0.66 -9.09
CA GLN A 44 10.53 1.89 -8.30
C GLN A 44 10.07 3.13 -9.08
N LEU A 45 10.37 3.21 -10.38
CA LEU A 45 9.90 4.29 -11.23
C LEU A 45 8.37 4.29 -11.37
N VAL A 46 7.78 3.11 -11.61
CA VAL A 46 6.32 2.95 -11.70
C VAL A 46 5.65 3.24 -10.35
N PHE A 47 6.20 2.72 -9.26
CA PHE A 47 5.71 2.97 -7.91
C PHE A 47 5.65 4.47 -7.61
N ARG A 48 6.72 5.19 -7.97
CA ARG A 48 6.82 6.64 -7.83
C ARG A 48 5.74 7.38 -8.61
N ASP A 49 5.56 7.05 -9.90
CA ASP A 49 4.51 7.66 -10.73
C ASP A 49 3.12 7.43 -10.11
N ILE A 50 2.83 6.21 -9.65
CA ILE A 50 1.59 5.89 -8.96
C ILE A 50 1.41 6.74 -7.69
N MET A 51 2.45 6.90 -6.85
CA MET A 51 2.37 7.70 -5.62
C MET A 51 2.05 9.17 -5.91
N GLU A 52 2.66 9.75 -6.95
CA GLU A 52 2.41 11.12 -7.39
C GLU A 52 0.96 11.29 -7.89
N GLN A 53 0.51 10.36 -8.75
CA GLN A 53 -0.85 10.33 -9.26
C GLN A 53 -1.89 10.13 -8.16
N CYS A 54 -1.56 9.34 -7.13
CA CYS A 54 -2.45 9.09 -6.00
C CYS A 54 -2.53 10.25 -5.02
N HIS A 55 -1.77 11.34 -5.21
CA HIS A 55 -1.73 12.48 -4.29
C HIS A 55 -1.43 12.05 -2.84
N VAL A 56 -0.70 10.95 -2.63
CA VAL A 56 -0.42 10.44 -1.28
C VAL A 56 0.25 11.51 -0.41
N PHE A 57 1.07 12.29 -1.07
CA PHE A 57 1.97 13.28 -0.52
C PHE A 57 1.54 14.72 -0.76
N ALA A 58 0.39 14.93 -1.40
CA ALA A 58 -0.13 16.24 -1.73
C ALA A 58 -1.43 16.51 -1.00
N SER A 59 -1.77 17.79 -0.83
CA SER A 59 -3.11 18.14 -0.38
C SER A 59 -4.13 17.74 -1.45
N ILE A 60 -5.08 16.92 -1.04
CA ILE A 60 -6.26 16.55 -1.85
C ILE A 60 -7.35 17.62 -1.78
N TYR A 61 -7.23 18.57 -0.85
CA TYR A 61 -8.25 19.57 -0.62
C TYR A 61 -8.34 20.50 -1.82
N THR A 62 -9.51 20.51 -2.43
CA THR A 62 -9.86 21.41 -3.53
C THR A 62 -11.19 22.05 -3.24
N LYS A 63 -11.46 23.19 -3.88
CA LYS A 63 -12.76 23.87 -3.75
C LYS A 63 -13.88 23.19 -4.57
N SER A 64 -13.58 22.06 -5.23
CA SER A 64 -14.51 21.32 -6.10
C SER A 64 -14.86 19.95 -5.49
N ALA A 65 -15.86 19.28 -6.08
CA ALA A 65 -16.24 17.91 -5.72
C ALA A 65 -15.14 16.86 -5.99
N ASP A 66 -14.04 17.24 -6.65
CA ASP A 66 -12.90 16.36 -6.96
C ASP A 66 -12.19 15.84 -5.71
N ILE A 67 -12.46 16.41 -4.53
CA ILE A 67 -11.88 15.96 -3.26
C ILE A 67 -12.15 14.48 -3.00
N TYR A 68 -13.36 13.97 -3.29
CA TYR A 68 -13.70 12.56 -3.07
C TYR A 68 -12.98 11.63 -4.03
N TYR A 69 -12.83 12.06 -5.29
CA TYR A 69 -12.07 11.32 -6.29
C TYR A 69 -10.58 11.27 -5.92
N ARG A 70 -10.01 12.40 -5.49
CA ARG A 70 -8.62 12.47 -5.01
C ARG A 70 -8.39 11.64 -3.76
N GLU A 71 -9.34 11.62 -2.84
CA GLU A 71 -9.26 10.78 -1.65
C GLU A 71 -9.28 9.29 -2.01
N GLY A 72 -10.14 8.87 -2.93
CA GLY A 72 -10.14 7.50 -3.44
C GLY A 72 -8.80 7.09 -4.05
N ARG A 73 -8.18 7.97 -4.84
CA ARG A 73 -6.82 7.74 -5.38
C ARG A 73 -5.78 7.67 -4.27
N ARG A 74 -5.88 8.51 -3.24
CA ARG A 74 -4.98 8.51 -2.09
C ARG A 74 -5.03 7.19 -1.32
N SER A 75 -6.21 6.63 -1.11
CA SER A 75 -6.36 5.33 -0.47
C SER A 75 -5.63 4.21 -1.23
N VAL A 76 -5.61 4.24 -2.57
CA VAL A 76 -4.85 3.28 -3.38
C VAL A 76 -3.35 3.42 -3.14
N GLY A 77 -2.82 4.64 -3.14
CA GLY A 77 -1.41 4.87 -2.89
C GLY A 77 -0.97 4.42 -1.49
N LEU A 78 -1.77 4.75 -0.46
CA LEU A 78 -1.53 4.29 0.92
C LEU A 78 -1.58 2.78 1.06
N TYR A 79 -2.51 2.11 0.36
CA TYR A 79 -2.58 0.65 0.31
C TYR A 79 -1.29 0.04 -0.23
N LEU A 80 -0.74 0.59 -1.32
CA LEU A 80 0.50 0.08 -1.91
C LEU A 80 1.71 0.26 -0.99
N MET A 81 1.77 1.35 -0.23
CA MET A 81 2.82 1.57 0.77
C MET A 81 2.71 0.59 1.92
N HIS A 82 1.50 0.36 2.43
CA HIS A 82 1.23 -0.65 3.44
C HIS A 82 1.67 -2.04 2.95
N ARG A 83 1.38 -2.38 1.69
CA ARG A 83 1.81 -3.65 1.07
C ARG A 83 3.32 -3.81 0.93
N ARG A 84 4.06 -2.71 0.77
CA ARG A 84 5.53 -2.73 0.77
C ARG A 84 6.12 -2.73 2.20
N GLU A 85 5.27 -2.66 3.22
CA GLU A 85 5.66 -2.53 4.63
C GLU A 85 6.58 -1.32 4.88
N LEU A 86 6.38 -0.23 4.12
CA LEU A 86 7.14 0.99 4.32
C LEU A 86 6.74 1.66 5.63
N SER A 87 7.72 1.94 6.48
CA SER A 87 7.54 2.75 7.69
C SER A 87 7.17 4.18 7.33
N TYR A 88 6.51 4.88 8.25
CA TYR A 88 6.15 6.29 8.05
C TYR A 88 7.39 7.17 7.81
N GLU A 89 8.53 6.79 8.39
CA GLU A 89 9.82 7.41 8.23
C GLU A 89 10.39 7.20 6.81
N GLU A 90 10.42 5.96 6.31
CA GLU A 90 10.85 5.65 4.93
C GLU A 90 9.98 6.37 3.90
N VAL A 91 8.69 6.49 4.21
CA VAL A 91 7.73 7.24 3.42
C VAL A 91 8.07 8.73 3.41
N ILE A 92 8.46 9.31 4.54
CA ILE A 92 8.91 10.70 4.66
C ILE A 92 10.25 10.93 3.93
N GLU A 93 11.14 9.94 3.93
CA GLU A 93 12.39 10.03 3.17
C GLU A 93 12.15 9.95 1.66
N GLU A 94 11.30 9.02 1.19
CA GLU A 94 10.90 9.00 -0.22
C GLU A 94 10.16 10.28 -0.62
N LEU A 95 9.31 10.82 0.26
CA LEU A 95 8.67 12.14 0.14
C LEU A 95 9.66 13.28 -0.07
N ARG A 96 10.71 13.30 0.75
CA ARG A 96 11.78 14.28 0.69
C ARG A 96 12.50 14.16 -0.65
N ASP A 97 12.87 12.95 -1.03
CA ASP A 97 13.52 12.67 -2.31
C ASP A 97 12.65 13.07 -3.51
N LEU A 98 11.32 12.95 -3.44
CA LEU A 98 10.42 13.39 -4.50
C LEU A 98 10.27 14.91 -4.58
N GLN A 99 10.20 15.57 -3.42
CA GLN A 99 10.13 17.02 -3.36
C GLN A 99 11.43 17.67 -3.89
N TYR A 100 12.59 17.04 -3.67
CA TYR A 100 13.90 17.48 -4.18
C TYR A 100 14.22 16.95 -5.60
N ALA A 101 13.67 15.81 -6.03
CA ALA A 101 13.82 15.30 -7.40
C ALA A 101 13.05 16.13 -8.45
N LYS A 102 12.35 17.19 -8.04
CA LYS A 102 11.87 18.24 -8.95
C LYS A 102 12.99 18.99 -9.66
N GLU A 103 14.26 18.75 -9.32
CA GLU A 103 15.40 19.12 -10.16
C GLU A 103 15.75 17.97 -11.14
N PRO A 104 15.58 18.18 -12.47
CA PRO A 104 15.84 17.15 -13.48
C PRO A 104 17.30 16.65 -13.54
N ASP A 105 18.23 17.30 -12.84
CA ASP A 105 19.65 16.95 -12.83
C ASP A 105 20.01 15.74 -11.92
N LEU A 106 19.18 15.41 -10.92
CA LEU A 106 19.47 14.29 -10.00
C LEU A 106 19.20 12.92 -10.61
N LEU A 107 18.18 12.80 -11.48
CA LEU A 107 17.86 11.55 -12.16
C LEU A 107 18.93 11.17 -13.20
N LYS A 108 19.50 12.17 -13.90
CA LYS A 108 20.63 11.95 -14.82
C LYS A 108 21.89 11.50 -14.09
N LYS A 109 22.14 11.98 -12.86
CA LYS A 109 23.35 11.60 -12.12
C LYS A 109 23.26 10.21 -11.48
N LYS A 110 22.05 9.73 -11.14
CA LYS A 110 21.84 8.43 -10.50
C LYS A 110 21.62 7.28 -11.50
N TYR A 111 21.10 7.58 -12.70
CA TYR A 111 20.76 6.58 -13.72
C TYR A 111 21.28 6.88 -15.13
N GLY A 112 21.90 8.04 -15.35
CA GLY A 112 22.64 8.34 -16.57
C GLY A 112 24.10 7.94 -16.39
N GLY A 113 24.49 6.84 -17.04
CA GLY A 113 25.89 6.55 -17.33
C GLY A 113 26.47 7.55 -18.33
#